data_AF-A0A966ANU9-F1
#
_entry.id   AF-A0A966ANU9-F1
#
_cell.length_a   1.000
_cell.length_b   1.000
_cell.length_c   1.000
_cell.angle_alpha   90.00
_cell.angle_beta   90.00
_cell.angle_gamma   90.00
#
_symmetry.space_group_name_H-M   'P 1'
#
loop_
_entity.id
_entity.type
_entity.pdbx_description
1 polymer ?
#
loop_
_entity_poly.entity_id
_entity_poly.type
_entity_poly.pdbx_seq_one_letter_code
_entity_poly.pdbx_strand_id
1 'polypeptide(L)'
;MYSAKGAAGIVLITIVCMGWLAPALGSTFWLPREGDSVVGHLQGAVAASEDTLLDIGRRFNVGYEELKLANPGVDPWIPGDGTLVVIPSRYVLPNAPRAGIVLNLAEMRLYYYPDPMDAPRRRVITHPVSIGQVGWSTPLGTTKIIAKVENPAWYPPASIRAEAEANGEPLPLMVPAGPDNPLGTHALAFEKKGYLIHGTNKPFGLGMRVSHGCVRMYPEDIVSLFAAVPVDTPVHVVNQPVKTGWRDGVLYVEAHPVAGELELGENPVAGDAMHQVVAMTSPEQSKLIRWEQVTAVVETLTGIPYTVSDPTIVQLKLAQRVDTAVAPLDSANSQVAAAQTMRSADDGANVSLRWSRGLALWPYFLENTRVQ
;
A
#
# COMPACT_ATOMS: atom_id res chain seq x y z
N MET A 1 -41.73 11.41 -18.55
CA MET A 1 -40.49 10.77 -19.03
C MET A 1 -39.34 11.76 -18.85
N TYR A 2 -38.70 11.74 -17.69
CA TYR A 2 -37.51 12.55 -17.41
C TYR A 2 -36.28 11.65 -17.61
N SER A 3 -35.47 11.99 -18.60
CA SER A 3 -34.20 11.30 -18.92
C SER A 3 -33.11 11.87 -18.02
N ALA A 4 -32.62 11.06 -17.08
CA ALA A 4 -31.45 11.37 -16.28
C ALA A 4 -30.19 11.04 -17.11
N LYS A 5 -29.48 12.07 -17.55
CA LYS A 5 -28.12 11.93 -18.08
C LYS A 5 -27.16 11.81 -16.89
N GLY A 6 -26.73 10.59 -16.59
CA GLY A 6 -25.63 10.35 -15.66
C GLY A 6 -24.32 10.89 -16.25
N ALA A 7 -23.66 11.78 -15.51
CA ALA A 7 -22.32 12.23 -15.84
C ALA A 7 -21.33 11.07 -15.61
N ALA A 8 -20.83 10.49 -16.70
CA ALA A 8 -19.75 9.52 -16.66
C ALA A 8 -18.48 10.22 -16.12
N GLY A 9 -17.99 9.78 -14.96
CA GLY A 9 -16.70 10.24 -14.44
C GLY A 9 -15.58 9.84 -15.41
N ILE A 10 -14.82 10.83 -15.87
CA ILE A 10 -13.66 10.60 -16.74
C ILE A 10 -12.55 9.99 -15.88
N VAL A 11 -12.28 8.69 -16.07
CA VAL A 11 -11.10 8.03 -15.50
C VAL A 11 -9.94 8.25 -16.46
N LEU A 12 -8.99 9.11 -16.09
CA LEU A 12 -7.77 9.31 -16.86
C LEU A 12 -6.82 8.13 -16.62
N ILE A 13 -6.68 7.26 -17.63
CA ILE A 13 -5.75 6.12 -17.62
C ILE A 13 -4.48 6.53 -18.36
N THR A 14 -3.33 6.39 -17.71
CA THR A 14 -2.04 6.57 -18.40
C THR A 14 -1.71 5.29 -19.16
N ILE A 15 -1.58 5.37 -20.48
CA ILE A 15 -1.19 4.24 -21.34
C ILE A 15 0.33 4.29 -21.53
N VAL A 16 1.04 3.26 -21.07
CA VAL A 16 2.48 3.13 -21.26
C VAL A 16 2.74 2.24 -22.46
N CYS A 17 3.33 2.78 -23.53
CA CYS A 17 3.76 2.02 -24.71
C CYS A 17 5.20 1.48 -24.55
N MET A 18 5.43 0.28 -25.10
CA MET A 18 6.57 -0.62 -24.90
C MET A 18 7.98 -0.02 -24.89
N GLY A 19 8.74 -0.45 -23.88
CA GLY A 19 10.17 -0.76 -23.91
C GLY A 19 10.42 -1.87 -22.88
N TRP A 20 11.50 -2.64 -23.00
CA TRP A 20 11.90 -3.65 -22.01
C TRP A 20 12.15 -2.95 -20.66
N LEU A 21 11.10 -2.80 -19.86
CA LEU A 21 11.21 -2.35 -18.48
C LEU A 21 11.65 -3.54 -17.66
N ALA A 22 12.78 -3.40 -16.97
CA ALA A 22 13.14 -4.34 -15.92
C ALA A 22 11.94 -4.46 -14.95
N PRO A 23 11.69 -5.64 -14.34
CA PRO A 23 10.62 -5.77 -13.36
C PRO A 23 10.77 -4.67 -12.31
N ALA A 24 9.69 -3.90 -12.10
CA ALA A 24 9.73 -2.79 -11.18
C ALA A 24 9.94 -3.34 -9.75
N LEU A 25 11.04 -2.93 -9.13
CA LEU A 25 11.20 -3.06 -7.67
C LEU A 25 10.04 -2.27 -7.04
N GLY A 26 9.21 -2.91 -6.21
CA GLY A 26 8.14 -2.32 -5.39
C GLY A 26 7.65 -0.90 -5.73
N SER A 27 6.35 -0.74 -6.01
CA SER A 27 5.78 0.57 -6.34
C SER A 27 5.99 1.59 -5.20
N THR A 28 6.84 2.59 -5.44
CA THR A 28 7.21 3.62 -4.46
C THR A 28 6.44 4.91 -4.73
N PHE A 29 5.78 5.44 -3.70
CA PHE A 29 5.02 6.69 -3.75
C PHE A 29 5.48 7.65 -2.66
N TRP A 30 5.33 8.94 -2.92
CA TRP A 30 5.39 9.94 -1.87
C TRP A 30 4.11 9.90 -1.07
N LEU A 31 4.21 10.00 0.27
CA LEU A 31 3.04 10.22 1.09
C LEU A 31 2.37 11.53 0.65
N PRO A 32 1.02 11.53 0.59
CA PRO A 32 0.30 12.73 0.22
C PRO A 32 0.34 13.73 1.38
N ARG A 33 -0.26 14.90 1.18
CA ARG A 33 -0.33 15.95 2.22
C ARG A 33 -1.05 15.41 3.47
N GLU A 34 -0.84 16.09 4.60
CA GLU A 34 -1.59 15.78 5.81
C GLU A 34 -3.10 15.85 5.54
N GLY A 35 -3.85 14.86 6.04
CA GLY A 35 -5.28 14.70 5.76
C GLY A 35 -5.60 13.85 4.51
N ASP A 36 -4.67 13.73 3.56
CA ASP A 36 -4.85 12.87 2.38
C ASP A 36 -4.35 11.45 2.64
N SER A 37 -4.93 10.48 1.95
CA SER A 37 -4.58 9.06 2.06
C SER A 37 -4.57 8.29 0.73
N VAL A 38 -4.79 8.95 -0.41
CA VAL A 38 -4.73 8.29 -1.72
C VAL A 38 -3.38 8.52 -2.40
N VAL A 39 -2.74 7.43 -2.81
CA VAL A 39 -1.45 7.44 -3.54
C VAL A 39 -1.57 6.72 -4.89
N GLY A 40 -0.58 6.91 -5.75
CA GLY A 40 -0.54 6.26 -7.06
C GLY A 40 -1.54 6.81 -8.08
N HIS A 41 -1.75 6.06 -9.16
CA HIS A 41 -2.61 6.41 -10.28
C HIS A 41 -3.02 5.15 -11.03
N LEU A 42 -4.12 5.18 -11.79
CA LEU A 42 -4.47 4.07 -12.66
C LEU A 42 -3.62 4.09 -13.92
N GLN A 43 -3.17 2.91 -14.34
CA GLN A 43 -2.40 2.71 -15.56
C GLN A 43 -3.13 1.72 -16.45
N GLY A 44 -2.79 1.71 -17.74
CA GLY A 44 -3.26 0.73 -18.71
C GLY A 44 -2.07 0.03 -19.35
N ALA A 45 -2.15 -1.28 -19.49
CA ALA A 45 -1.21 -2.11 -20.23
C ALA A 45 -1.93 -2.73 -21.43
N VAL A 46 -1.28 -2.75 -22.59
CA VAL A 46 -1.77 -3.51 -23.74
C VAL A 46 -1.13 -4.88 -23.70
N ALA A 47 -1.94 -5.93 -23.63
CA ALA A 47 -1.46 -7.31 -23.60
C ALA A 47 -0.92 -7.72 -24.96
N ALA A 48 0.24 -8.38 -24.98
CA ALA A 48 0.75 -9.09 -26.14
C ALA A 48 0.15 -10.50 -26.22
N SER A 49 0.30 -11.17 -27.37
CA SER A 49 -0.22 -12.53 -27.61
C SER A 49 0.26 -13.58 -26.61
N GLU A 50 1.45 -13.38 -26.04
CA GLU A 50 2.13 -14.27 -25.10
C GLU A 50 1.97 -13.86 -23.64
N ASP A 51 1.42 -12.68 -23.36
CA ASP A 51 1.26 -12.18 -21.99
C ASP A 51 0.13 -12.97 -21.29
N THR A 52 0.37 -13.41 -20.06
CA THR A 52 -0.71 -13.73 -19.11
C THR A 52 -0.99 -12.53 -18.19
N LEU A 53 -2.12 -12.51 -17.47
CA LEU A 53 -2.31 -11.51 -16.41
C LEU A 53 -1.25 -11.62 -15.31
N LEU A 54 -0.63 -12.80 -15.11
CA LEU A 54 0.42 -12.97 -14.12
C LEU A 54 1.72 -12.28 -14.58
N ASP A 55 2.05 -12.37 -15.87
CA ASP A 55 3.22 -11.70 -16.44
C ASP A 55 3.06 -10.18 -16.36
N ILE A 56 1.86 -9.68 -16.72
CA ILE A 56 1.50 -8.27 -16.56
C ILE A 56 1.55 -7.89 -15.08
N GLY A 57 1.01 -8.72 -14.19
CA GLY A 57 1.00 -8.45 -12.74
C GLY A 57 2.40 -8.30 -12.17
N ARG A 58 3.31 -9.20 -12.53
CA ARG A 58 4.72 -9.12 -12.14
C ARG A 58 5.42 -7.89 -12.72
N ARG A 59 5.18 -7.57 -14.00
CA ARG A 59 5.74 -6.39 -14.70
C ARG A 59 5.35 -5.08 -14.00
N PHE A 60 4.11 -4.98 -13.53
CA PHE A 60 3.55 -3.78 -12.89
C PHE A 60 3.49 -3.83 -11.36
N ASN A 61 4.04 -4.87 -10.73
CA ASN A 61 4.04 -5.06 -9.28
C ASN A 61 2.63 -5.03 -8.65
N VAL A 62 1.72 -5.80 -9.23
CA VAL A 62 0.35 -6.02 -8.76
C VAL A 62 0.04 -7.51 -8.64
N GLY A 63 -0.86 -7.86 -7.71
CA GLY A 63 -1.24 -9.25 -7.44
C GLY A 63 -2.23 -9.80 -8.47
N TYR A 64 -2.31 -11.12 -8.56
CA TYR A 64 -3.23 -11.82 -9.46
C TYR A 64 -4.70 -11.45 -9.20
N GLU A 65 -5.20 -11.56 -7.95
CA GLU A 65 -6.60 -11.23 -7.68
C GLU A 65 -6.87 -9.72 -7.86
N GLU A 66 -5.90 -8.83 -7.59
CA GLU A 66 -6.05 -7.40 -7.88
C GLU A 66 -6.33 -7.17 -9.38
N LEU A 67 -5.56 -7.81 -10.27
CA LEU A 67 -5.78 -7.69 -11.72
C LEU A 67 -7.09 -8.31 -12.17
N LYS A 68 -7.42 -9.49 -11.64
CA LYS A 68 -8.65 -10.20 -11.99
C LYS A 68 -9.91 -9.42 -11.57
N LEU A 69 -9.90 -8.80 -10.37
CA LEU A 69 -10.99 -7.96 -9.89
C LEU A 69 -11.12 -6.66 -10.70
N ALA A 70 -9.99 -6.06 -11.07
CA ALA A 70 -9.95 -4.83 -11.86
C ALA A 70 -10.36 -5.02 -13.33
N ASN A 71 -10.27 -6.24 -13.87
CA ASN A 71 -10.47 -6.55 -15.29
C ASN A 71 -11.51 -7.67 -15.50
N PRO A 72 -12.78 -7.43 -15.10
CA PRO A 72 -13.83 -8.44 -15.28
C PRO A 72 -13.99 -8.79 -16.76
N GLY A 73 -13.92 -10.09 -17.07
CA GLY A 73 -14.07 -10.62 -18.43
C GLY A 73 -12.78 -10.76 -19.23
N VAL A 74 -11.62 -10.35 -18.70
CA VAL A 74 -10.32 -10.67 -19.29
C VAL A 74 -9.87 -12.05 -18.82
N ASP A 75 -9.52 -12.94 -19.76
CA ASP A 75 -9.01 -14.26 -19.42
C ASP A 75 -7.62 -14.14 -18.76
N PRO A 76 -7.39 -14.72 -17.56
CA PRO A 76 -6.13 -14.57 -16.87
C PRO A 76 -4.92 -15.23 -17.53
N TRP A 77 -5.15 -16.24 -18.36
CA TRP A 77 -4.10 -17.04 -19.02
C TRP A 77 -3.91 -16.62 -20.47
N ILE A 78 -4.96 -16.13 -21.12
CA ILE A 78 -4.93 -15.70 -22.52
C ILE A 78 -5.73 -14.38 -22.65
N PRO A 79 -5.23 -13.25 -22.13
CA PRO A 79 -5.89 -11.95 -22.25
C PRO A 79 -6.20 -11.56 -23.70
N GLY A 80 -5.40 -12.03 -24.65
CA GLY A 80 -5.52 -11.75 -26.08
C GLY A 80 -4.69 -10.54 -26.51
N ASP A 81 -4.12 -10.64 -27.72
CA ASP A 81 -3.30 -9.57 -28.30
C ASP A 81 -4.09 -8.28 -28.49
N GLY A 82 -3.54 -7.16 -28.03
CA GLY A 82 -4.18 -5.84 -28.10
C GLY A 82 -5.20 -5.56 -26.99
N THR A 83 -5.48 -6.52 -26.10
CA THR A 83 -6.42 -6.31 -24.99
C THR A 83 -5.87 -5.25 -24.02
N LEU A 84 -6.68 -4.23 -23.72
CA LEU A 84 -6.34 -3.24 -22.71
C LEU A 84 -6.64 -3.79 -21.31
N VAL A 85 -5.60 -3.94 -20.51
CA VAL A 85 -5.64 -4.38 -19.11
C VAL A 85 -5.45 -3.16 -18.20
N VAL A 86 -6.42 -2.92 -17.32
CA VAL A 86 -6.34 -1.93 -16.24
C VAL A 86 -5.38 -2.41 -15.17
N ILE A 87 -4.43 -1.56 -14.82
CA ILE A 87 -3.46 -1.79 -13.74
C ILE A 87 -3.90 -0.99 -12.51
N PRO A 88 -4.39 -1.64 -11.44
CA PRO A 88 -4.94 -0.98 -10.25
C PRO A 88 -3.84 -0.45 -9.31
N SER A 89 -3.00 0.46 -9.82
CA SER A 89 -1.85 1.03 -9.10
C SER A 89 -2.15 2.35 -8.37
N ARG A 90 -3.42 2.53 -7.97
CA ARG A 90 -3.90 3.60 -7.10
C ARG A 90 -4.46 2.97 -5.83
N TYR A 91 -4.07 3.49 -4.67
CA TYR A 91 -4.45 2.92 -3.38
C TYR A 91 -4.92 3.99 -2.42
N VAL A 92 -5.98 3.71 -1.68
CA VAL A 92 -6.24 4.33 -0.38
C VAL A 92 -5.33 3.63 0.64
N LEU A 93 -4.49 4.39 1.34
CA LEU A 93 -3.62 3.84 2.38
C LEU A 93 -4.47 3.30 3.55
N PRO A 94 -4.17 2.11 4.09
CA PRO A 94 -4.90 1.55 5.22
C PRO A 94 -4.91 2.48 6.43
N ASN A 95 -5.99 2.44 7.21
CA ASN A 95 -6.09 3.12 8.50
C ASN A 95 -5.27 2.38 9.56
N ALA A 96 -3.96 2.62 9.54
CA ALA A 96 -2.97 2.10 10.49
C ALA A 96 -1.83 3.13 10.61
N PRO A 97 -0.98 3.04 11.65
CA PRO A 97 0.20 3.88 11.74
C PRO A 97 1.04 3.79 10.45
N ARG A 98 1.29 4.94 9.82
CA ARG A 98 2.14 5.05 8.61
C ARG A 98 3.62 4.96 9.00
N ALA A 99 4.02 3.87 9.65
CA ALA A 99 5.36 3.62 10.16
C ALA A 99 5.67 2.12 10.12
N GLY A 100 6.92 1.76 9.80
CA GLY A 100 7.29 0.36 9.64
C GLY A 100 6.50 -0.32 8.53
N ILE A 101 5.95 -1.51 8.78
CA ILE A 101 5.18 -2.29 7.83
C ILE A 101 3.71 -2.29 8.22
N VAL A 102 2.83 -2.08 7.24
CA VAL A 102 1.40 -2.34 7.34
C VAL A 102 1.05 -3.43 6.32
N LEU A 103 0.47 -4.53 6.78
CA LEU A 103 0.02 -5.64 5.96
C LEU A 103 -1.51 -5.66 5.98
N ASN A 104 -2.15 -5.35 4.85
CA ASN A 104 -3.61 -5.46 4.72
C ASN A 104 -3.97 -6.78 4.03
N LEU A 105 -4.58 -7.68 4.80
CA LEU A 105 -4.95 -9.01 4.32
C LEU A 105 -6.12 -8.99 3.33
N ALA A 106 -6.99 -7.99 3.41
CA ALA A 106 -8.18 -7.94 2.55
C ALA A 106 -7.83 -7.70 1.08
N GLU A 107 -6.82 -6.86 0.83
CA GLU A 107 -6.31 -6.53 -0.50
C GLU A 107 -5.01 -7.27 -0.85
N MET A 108 -4.52 -8.12 0.06
CA MET A 108 -3.27 -8.87 -0.10
C MET A 108 -2.08 -7.97 -0.48
N ARG A 109 -1.92 -6.88 0.27
CA ARG A 109 -0.89 -5.87 -0.01
C ARG A 109 -0.11 -5.48 1.22
N LEU A 110 1.20 -5.31 1.03
CA LEU A 110 2.14 -4.82 2.04
C LEU A 110 2.49 -3.36 1.71
N TYR A 111 2.50 -2.52 2.74
CA TYR A 111 2.93 -1.11 2.70
C TYR A 111 4.11 -0.95 3.67
N TYR A 112 5.25 -0.49 3.17
CA TYR A 112 6.42 -0.19 3.98
C TYR A 112 6.69 1.32 3.97
N TYR A 113 6.85 1.89 5.16
CA TYR A 113 7.13 3.31 5.39
C TYR A 113 8.58 3.45 5.88
N PRO A 114 9.56 3.61 4.97
CA PRO A 114 10.99 3.59 5.32
C PRO A 114 11.45 4.84 6.06
N ASP A 115 10.77 5.97 5.84
CA ASP A 115 11.28 7.27 6.28
C ASP A 115 10.81 7.59 7.71
N PRO A 116 11.69 8.20 8.54
CA PRO A 116 11.37 8.67 9.88
C PRO A 116 10.13 9.56 9.93
N MET A 117 9.46 9.59 11.08
CA MET A 117 8.22 10.37 11.27
C MET A 117 8.41 11.88 11.07
N ASP A 118 9.60 12.39 11.39
CA ASP A 118 9.99 13.81 11.30
C ASP A 118 10.63 14.17 9.94
N ALA A 119 10.75 13.22 9.01
CA ALA A 119 11.32 13.50 7.70
C ALA A 119 10.44 14.50 6.93
N PRO A 120 11.03 15.50 6.24
CA PRO A 120 10.28 16.56 5.55
C PRO A 120 9.40 16.03 4.43
N ARG A 121 9.78 14.88 3.86
CA ARG A 121 9.01 14.15 2.87
C ARG A 121 9.19 12.67 3.10
N ARG A 122 8.07 11.96 3.21
CA ARG A 122 8.04 10.53 3.54
C ARG A 122 7.51 9.74 2.36
N ARG A 123 7.96 8.50 2.22
CA ARG A 123 7.57 7.56 1.17
C ARG A 123 6.75 6.42 1.74
N VAL A 124 6.04 5.76 0.84
CA VAL A 124 5.46 4.44 1.04
C VAL A 124 5.85 3.57 -0.14
N ILE A 125 6.34 2.37 0.15
CA ILE A 125 6.69 1.34 -0.83
C ILE A 125 5.64 0.24 -0.69
N THR A 126 5.02 -0.15 -1.79
CA THR A 126 3.96 -1.16 -1.76
C THR A 126 4.34 -2.39 -2.56
N HIS A 127 3.93 -3.56 -2.06
CA HIS A 127 4.17 -4.84 -2.71
C HIS A 127 2.91 -5.71 -2.65
N PRO A 128 2.55 -6.39 -3.75
CA PRO A 128 1.56 -7.45 -3.68
C PRO A 128 2.13 -8.62 -2.86
N VAL A 129 1.27 -9.29 -2.11
CA VAL A 129 1.65 -10.48 -1.34
C VAL A 129 0.65 -11.60 -1.54
N SER A 130 1.05 -12.83 -1.23
CA SER A 130 0.12 -13.94 -1.00
C SER A 130 0.06 -14.25 0.48
N ILE A 131 -1.11 -14.62 0.97
CA ILE A 131 -1.37 -14.83 2.40
C ILE A 131 -1.98 -16.22 2.65
N GLY A 132 -2.24 -16.50 3.92
CA GLY A 132 -2.89 -17.74 4.37
C GLY A 132 -4.24 -17.97 3.71
N GLN A 133 -4.55 -19.24 3.41
CA GLN A 133 -5.92 -19.68 3.20
C GLN A 133 -6.78 -19.37 4.43
N VAL A 134 -8.10 -19.35 4.26
CA VAL A 134 -9.05 -19.21 5.38
C VAL A 134 -8.77 -20.34 6.40
N GLY A 135 -8.69 -19.99 7.69
CA GLY A 135 -8.25 -20.90 8.76
C GLY A 135 -6.74 -20.91 9.04
N TRP A 136 -5.93 -20.37 8.12
CA TRP A 136 -4.49 -20.19 8.25
C TRP A 136 -4.08 -18.71 8.20
N SER A 137 -5.01 -17.79 8.43
CA SER A 137 -4.76 -16.34 8.29
C SER A 137 -3.62 -15.85 9.19
N THR A 138 -2.80 -14.96 8.66
CA THR A 138 -1.83 -14.20 9.47
C THR A 138 -2.58 -13.45 10.58
N PRO A 139 -2.19 -13.59 11.86
CA PRO A 139 -2.91 -13.01 12.98
C PRO A 139 -2.98 -11.48 12.89
N LEU A 140 -4.18 -10.94 13.12
CA LEU A 140 -4.40 -9.49 13.19
C LEU A 140 -3.72 -8.87 14.42
N GLY A 141 -3.38 -7.59 14.32
CA GLY A 141 -2.81 -6.81 15.41
C GLY A 141 -1.39 -6.34 15.11
N THR A 142 -0.61 -6.10 16.17
CA THR A 142 0.76 -5.59 16.04
C THR A 142 1.76 -6.68 16.39
N THR A 143 2.81 -6.80 15.57
CA THR A 143 3.99 -7.61 15.81
C THR A 143 5.23 -6.83 15.34
N LYS A 144 6.39 -7.48 15.24
CA LYS A 144 7.62 -6.88 14.71
C LYS A 144 8.50 -7.90 14.02
N ILE A 145 9.43 -7.41 13.21
CA ILE A 145 10.49 -8.23 12.63
C ILE A 145 11.53 -8.53 13.72
N ILE A 146 11.75 -9.80 14.05
CA ILE A 146 12.74 -10.19 15.09
C ILE A 146 14.02 -10.77 14.51
N ALA A 147 13.98 -11.25 13.27
CA ALA A 147 15.13 -11.86 12.62
C ALA A 147 15.01 -11.74 11.11
N LYS A 148 16.17 -11.81 10.45
CA LYS A 148 16.32 -11.76 9.00
C LYS A 148 17.28 -12.87 8.61
N VAL A 149 16.87 -13.74 7.68
CA VAL A 149 17.68 -14.87 7.22
C VAL A 149 17.79 -14.82 5.70
N GLU A 150 19.03 -14.73 5.22
CA GLU A 150 19.37 -14.96 3.82
C GLU A 150 19.54 -16.46 3.59
N ASN A 151 19.09 -16.96 2.45
CA ASN A 151 19.12 -18.37 2.04
C ASN A 151 18.58 -19.30 3.16
N PRO A 152 17.32 -19.12 3.61
CA PRO A 152 16.79 -19.90 4.71
C PRO A 152 16.59 -21.37 4.31
N ALA A 153 16.91 -22.30 5.21
CA ALA A 153 16.37 -23.65 5.13
C ALA A 153 14.88 -23.64 5.55
N TRP A 154 14.06 -24.44 4.89
CA TRP A 154 12.65 -24.60 5.27
C TRP A 154 12.45 -25.88 6.06
N TYR A 155 11.81 -25.76 7.22
CA TYR A 155 11.42 -26.89 8.06
C TYR A 155 9.89 -26.99 8.00
N PRO A 156 9.31 -27.86 7.16
CA PRO A 156 7.86 -27.96 7.02
C PRO A 156 7.23 -28.32 8.36
N PRO A 157 6.18 -27.61 8.83
CA PRO A 157 5.47 -27.98 10.04
C PRO A 157 4.91 -29.40 9.96
N ALA A 158 4.73 -30.05 11.11
CA ALA A 158 4.24 -31.43 11.17
C ALA A 158 2.87 -31.60 10.48
N SER A 159 1.97 -30.62 10.61
CA SER A 159 0.67 -30.60 9.93
C SER A 159 0.81 -30.62 8.41
N ILE A 160 1.74 -29.83 7.86
CA ILE A 160 1.99 -29.74 6.42
C ILE A 160 2.59 -31.04 5.88
N ARG A 161 3.49 -31.67 6.64
CA ARG A 161 4.03 -32.98 6.26
C ARG A 161 2.96 -34.07 6.23
N ALA A 162 2.07 -34.09 7.23
CA ALA A 162 0.96 -35.04 7.28
C ALA A 162 -0.03 -34.84 6.12
N GLU A 163 -0.34 -33.59 5.78
CA GLU A 163 -1.18 -33.26 4.61
C GLU A 163 -0.52 -33.73 3.31
N ALA A 164 0.77 -33.43 3.13
CA ALA A 164 1.51 -33.82 1.93
C ALA A 164 1.62 -35.35 1.79
N GLU A 165 1.86 -36.07 2.89
CA GLU A 165 1.86 -37.53 2.94
C GLU A 165 0.49 -38.12 2.57
N ALA A 166 -0.60 -37.55 3.09
CA ALA A 166 -1.97 -37.97 2.74
C ALA A 166 -2.29 -37.75 1.25
N ASN A 167 -1.69 -36.74 0.63
CA ASN A 167 -1.82 -36.43 -0.79
C ASN A 167 -0.84 -37.23 -1.69
N GLY A 168 -0.01 -38.10 -1.13
CA GLY A 168 0.95 -38.91 -1.87
C GLY A 168 2.26 -38.18 -2.25
N GLU A 169 2.52 -37.02 -1.65
CA GLU A 169 3.71 -36.18 -1.89
C GLU A 169 4.51 -35.96 -0.59
N PRO A 170 5.17 -36.99 -0.04
CA PRO A 170 5.85 -36.88 1.26
C PRO A 170 6.94 -35.81 1.25
N LEU A 171 6.90 -34.89 2.22
CA LEU A 171 7.88 -33.82 2.38
C LEU A 171 9.03 -34.22 3.31
N PRO A 172 10.28 -33.81 3.02
CA PRO A 172 11.40 -34.05 3.92
C PRO A 172 11.26 -33.24 5.22
N LEU A 173 12.00 -33.62 6.26
CA LEU A 173 12.04 -32.87 7.52
C LEU A 173 12.65 -31.47 7.36
N MET A 174 13.47 -31.28 6.32
CA MET A 174 14.14 -30.04 5.99
C MET A 174 14.35 -29.97 4.47
N VAL A 175 14.04 -28.81 3.88
CA VAL A 175 14.40 -28.46 2.51
C VAL A 175 15.54 -27.44 2.60
N PRO A 176 16.73 -27.73 2.03
CA PRO A 176 17.87 -26.83 2.12
C PRO A 176 17.61 -25.54 1.35
N ALA A 177 18.46 -24.53 1.56
CA ALA A 177 18.45 -23.36 0.70
C ALA A 177 18.73 -23.75 -0.75
N GLY A 178 18.09 -23.06 -1.69
CA GLY A 178 18.26 -23.31 -3.11
C GLY A 178 17.01 -23.00 -3.94
N PRO A 179 17.05 -23.22 -5.26
CA PRO A 179 15.95 -22.93 -6.18
C PRO A 179 14.64 -23.63 -5.82
N ASP A 180 14.71 -24.82 -5.23
CA ASP A 180 13.54 -25.62 -4.87
C ASP A 180 12.94 -25.26 -3.50
N ASN A 181 13.56 -24.33 -2.76
CA ASN A 181 13.08 -23.93 -1.46
C ASN A 181 11.84 -23.01 -1.57
N PRO A 182 10.69 -23.37 -0.96
CA PRO A 182 9.47 -22.59 -1.08
C PRO A 182 9.50 -21.25 -0.33
N LEU A 183 10.49 -21.03 0.55
CA LEU A 183 10.73 -19.75 1.19
C LEU A 183 11.48 -18.75 0.27
N GLY A 184 12.03 -19.21 -0.84
CA GLY A 184 12.88 -18.41 -1.71
C GLY A 184 14.21 -18.06 -1.04
N THR A 185 14.81 -16.95 -1.45
CA THR A 185 16.19 -16.57 -1.05
C THR A 185 16.26 -15.77 0.23
N HIS A 186 15.16 -15.19 0.71
CA HIS A 186 15.15 -14.29 1.86
C HIS A 186 13.89 -14.50 2.70
N ALA A 187 14.04 -14.37 4.02
CA ALA A 187 12.94 -14.39 4.96
C ALA A 187 13.14 -13.37 6.10
N LEU A 188 12.04 -12.75 6.50
CA LEU A 188 11.89 -11.88 7.66
C LEU A 188 10.95 -12.59 8.64
N ALA A 189 11.41 -12.83 9.87
CA ALA A 189 10.62 -13.53 10.87
C ALA A 189 9.82 -12.56 11.73
N PHE A 190 8.53 -12.84 11.92
CA PHE A 190 7.72 -12.17 12.92
C PHE A 190 8.07 -12.64 14.34
N GLU A 191 7.79 -11.80 15.32
CA GLU A 191 7.88 -12.16 16.74
C GLU A 191 7.01 -13.37 17.08
N LYS A 192 5.83 -13.46 16.45
CA LYS A 192 4.99 -14.64 16.56
C LYS A 192 5.63 -15.80 15.79
N LYS A 193 6.04 -16.84 16.55
CA LYS A 193 6.66 -18.05 16.00
C LYS A 193 5.83 -18.65 14.86
N GLY A 194 6.51 -19.04 13.79
CA GLY A 194 5.92 -19.72 12.64
C GLY A 194 5.41 -18.81 11.52
N TYR A 195 5.48 -17.48 11.67
CA TYR A 195 5.07 -16.53 10.64
C TYR A 195 6.25 -15.77 10.06
N LEU A 196 6.32 -15.74 8.73
CA LEU A 196 7.41 -15.15 7.97
C LEU A 196 6.85 -14.24 6.87
N ILE A 197 7.58 -13.17 6.53
CA ILE A 197 7.52 -12.58 5.19
C ILE A 197 8.70 -13.15 4.41
N HIS A 198 8.45 -13.79 3.27
CA HIS A 198 9.50 -14.49 2.53
C HIS A 198 9.26 -14.43 1.02
N GLY A 199 10.25 -14.86 0.23
CA GLY A 199 10.12 -14.99 -1.21
C GLY A 199 9.28 -16.19 -1.63
N THR A 200 9.44 -16.65 -2.86
CA THR A 200 8.83 -17.91 -3.31
C THR A 200 9.59 -18.43 -4.51
N ASN A 201 9.65 -19.75 -4.66
CA ASN A 201 10.10 -20.38 -5.91
C ASN A 201 8.96 -20.58 -6.92
N LYS A 202 7.72 -20.26 -6.53
CA LYS A 202 6.52 -20.32 -7.38
C LYS A 202 5.86 -18.93 -7.45
N PRO A 203 6.45 -17.97 -8.19
CA PRO A 203 5.98 -16.58 -8.21
C PRO A 203 4.62 -16.42 -8.89
N PHE A 204 4.21 -17.36 -9.74
CA PHE A 204 2.88 -17.39 -10.36
C PHE A 204 1.74 -17.50 -9.34
N GLY A 205 2.06 -17.86 -8.08
CA GLY A 205 1.12 -17.93 -6.96
C GLY A 205 0.80 -16.60 -6.27
N LEU A 206 1.31 -15.47 -6.76
CA LEU A 206 1.30 -14.18 -6.06
C LEU A 206 -0.01 -13.39 -6.18
N GLY A 207 -0.43 -12.76 -5.09
CA GLY A 207 -1.73 -12.08 -4.99
C GLY A 207 -2.90 -13.06 -4.84
N MET A 208 -2.67 -14.21 -4.21
CA MET A 208 -3.68 -15.24 -3.95
C MET A 208 -3.60 -15.77 -2.50
N ARG A 209 -4.69 -16.39 -2.03
CA ARG A 209 -4.78 -17.05 -0.72
C ARG A 209 -4.35 -18.51 -0.83
N VAL A 210 -3.04 -18.76 -0.86
CA VAL A 210 -2.47 -20.09 -1.21
C VAL A 210 -1.44 -20.60 -0.22
N SER A 211 -1.20 -19.90 0.89
CA SER A 211 -0.24 -20.35 1.90
C SER A 211 -0.93 -20.95 3.12
N HIS A 212 -0.14 -21.61 3.97
CA HIS A 212 -0.54 -22.02 5.32
C HIS A 212 -0.21 -20.95 6.38
N GLY A 213 -0.18 -19.67 5.98
CA GLY A 213 -0.21 -18.51 6.89
C GLY A 213 0.98 -17.56 6.85
N CYS A 214 2.04 -17.91 6.13
CA CYS A 214 3.14 -17.00 5.84
C CYS A 214 2.79 -15.99 4.74
N VAL A 215 3.53 -14.89 4.67
CA VAL A 215 3.38 -13.83 3.68
C VAL A 215 4.41 -14.06 2.58
N ARG A 216 3.96 -14.36 1.35
CA ARG A 216 4.83 -14.62 0.21
C ARG A 216 4.94 -13.37 -0.66
N MET A 217 6.15 -13.04 -1.09
CA MET A 217 6.47 -11.90 -1.96
C MET A 217 7.13 -12.38 -3.25
N TYR A 218 7.16 -11.52 -4.27
CA TYR A 218 7.98 -11.77 -5.45
C TYR A 218 9.46 -11.89 -5.06
N PRO A 219 10.25 -12.74 -5.74
CA PRO A 219 11.68 -12.91 -5.44
C PRO A 219 12.47 -11.59 -5.43
N GLU A 220 12.20 -10.70 -6.38
CA GLU A 220 12.80 -9.37 -6.49
C GLU A 220 12.39 -8.41 -5.36
N ASP A 221 11.14 -8.53 -4.90
CA ASP A 221 10.57 -7.68 -3.86
C ASP A 221 11.08 -8.06 -2.48
N ILE A 222 11.17 -9.36 -2.17
CA ILE A 222 11.67 -9.79 -0.86
C ILE A 222 13.13 -9.39 -0.65
N VAL A 223 13.96 -9.42 -1.71
CA VAL A 223 15.36 -8.98 -1.64
C VAL A 223 15.42 -7.50 -1.28
N SER A 224 14.59 -6.69 -1.93
CA SER A 224 14.53 -5.24 -1.70
C SER A 224 14.02 -4.90 -0.30
N LEU A 225 12.92 -5.53 0.13
CA LEU A 225 12.36 -5.35 1.47
C LEU A 225 13.34 -5.83 2.55
N PHE A 226 14.00 -6.97 2.32
CA PHE A 226 15.02 -7.50 3.21
C PHE A 226 16.16 -6.51 3.38
N ALA A 227 16.66 -5.89 2.32
CA ALA A 227 17.73 -4.89 2.45
C ALA A 227 17.27 -3.66 3.25
N ALA A 228 16.04 -3.20 3.04
CA ALA A 228 15.55 -1.95 3.59
C ALA A 228 15.07 -2.03 5.05
N VAL A 229 14.47 -3.15 5.46
CA VAL A 229 13.77 -3.28 6.76
C VAL A 229 14.74 -3.65 7.89
N PRO A 230 14.89 -2.81 8.94
CA PRO A 230 15.64 -3.18 10.15
C PRO A 230 14.95 -4.26 10.97
N VAL A 231 15.73 -4.99 11.80
CA VAL A 231 15.16 -5.74 12.93
C VAL A 231 14.49 -4.76 13.90
N ASP A 232 13.47 -5.23 14.61
CA ASP A 232 12.55 -4.47 15.46
C ASP A 232 11.58 -3.53 14.71
N THR A 233 11.57 -3.55 13.38
CA THR A 233 10.55 -2.81 12.61
C THR A 233 9.15 -3.29 12.99
N PRO A 234 8.24 -2.39 13.40
CA PRO A 234 6.87 -2.75 13.72
C PRO A 234 6.11 -3.21 12.47
N VAL A 235 5.22 -4.17 12.67
CA VAL A 235 4.34 -4.72 11.64
C VAL A 235 2.91 -4.66 12.15
N HIS A 236 2.06 -3.89 11.47
CA HIS A 236 0.63 -3.82 11.74
C HIS A 236 -0.12 -4.68 10.73
N VAL A 237 -0.72 -5.78 11.19
CA VAL A 237 -1.55 -6.67 10.38
C VAL A 237 -3.01 -6.26 10.54
N VAL A 238 -3.61 -5.81 9.45
CA VAL A 238 -5.01 -5.35 9.39
C VAL A 238 -5.79 -6.16 8.35
N ASN A 239 -7.11 -6.15 8.47
CA ASN A 239 -8.01 -6.72 7.48
C ASN A 239 -9.09 -5.68 7.18
N GLN A 240 -8.77 -4.74 6.29
CA GLN A 240 -9.62 -3.61 5.91
C GLN A 240 -10.09 -3.80 4.48
N PRO A 241 -11.21 -4.53 4.25
CA PRO A 241 -11.77 -4.75 2.92
C PRO A 241 -12.35 -3.47 2.33
N VAL A 242 -12.74 -2.52 3.18
CA VAL A 242 -13.14 -1.18 2.77
C VAL A 242 -12.16 -0.16 3.33
N LYS A 243 -11.72 0.74 2.47
CA LYS A 243 -10.92 1.90 2.83
C LYS A 243 -11.51 3.14 2.18
N THR A 244 -11.50 4.25 2.92
CA THR A 244 -11.90 5.56 2.43
C THR A 244 -10.78 6.58 2.60
N GLY A 245 -10.70 7.54 1.68
CA GLY A 245 -9.55 8.44 1.65
C GLY A 245 -9.75 9.72 0.88
N TRP A 246 -9.23 10.83 1.41
CA TRP A 246 -9.21 12.10 0.69
C TRP A 246 -7.96 12.21 -0.19
N ARG A 247 -8.12 12.88 -1.34
CA ARG A 247 -7.02 13.43 -2.12
C ARG A 247 -7.48 14.68 -2.85
N ASP A 248 -6.78 15.78 -2.61
CA ASP A 248 -7.07 17.08 -3.24
C ASP A 248 -8.55 17.48 -3.10
N GLY A 249 -9.13 17.20 -1.93
CA GLY A 249 -10.53 17.48 -1.61
C GLY A 249 -11.54 16.52 -2.25
N VAL A 250 -11.12 15.46 -2.93
CA VAL A 250 -12.03 14.44 -3.46
C VAL A 250 -11.99 13.21 -2.55
N LEU A 251 -13.15 12.70 -2.15
CA LEU A 251 -13.27 11.50 -1.35
C LEU A 251 -13.29 10.28 -2.26
N TYR A 252 -12.49 9.28 -1.92
CA TYR A 252 -12.41 7.99 -2.59
C TYR A 252 -12.92 6.88 -1.66
N VAL A 253 -13.54 5.87 -2.27
CA VAL A 253 -13.86 4.59 -1.63
C VAL A 253 -13.16 3.49 -2.44
N GLU A 254 -12.53 2.57 -1.73
CA GLU A 254 -11.90 1.37 -2.25
C GLU A 254 -12.48 0.17 -1.51
N ALA A 255 -12.96 -0.84 -2.25
CA ALA A 255 -13.62 -2.01 -1.68
C ALA A 255 -13.10 -3.30 -2.33
N HIS A 256 -12.84 -4.29 -1.49
CA HIS A 256 -12.31 -5.61 -1.81
C HIS A 256 -13.26 -6.70 -1.29
N PRO A 257 -13.28 -7.89 -1.92
CA PRO A 257 -13.99 -9.04 -1.37
C PRO A 257 -13.51 -9.40 0.04
N VAL A 258 -14.44 -9.69 0.94
CA VAL A 258 -14.13 -10.20 2.28
C VAL A 258 -13.76 -11.67 2.15
N ALA A 259 -12.70 -12.08 2.84
CA ALA A 259 -12.33 -13.48 2.90
C ALA A 259 -12.89 -14.18 4.13
N GLY A 260 -13.59 -15.29 3.90
CA GLY A 260 -14.17 -16.13 4.94
C GLY A 260 -15.56 -16.63 4.55
N GLU A 261 -16.12 -17.52 5.36
CA GLU A 261 -17.54 -17.87 5.34
C GLU A 261 -18.33 -16.63 5.78
N LEU A 262 -18.78 -15.83 4.82
CA LEU A 262 -19.81 -14.84 5.09
C LEU A 262 -21.08 -15.61 5.51
N GLU A 263 -21.68 -15.26 6.64
CA GLU A 263 -23.03 -15.73 6.94
C GLU A 263 -23.96 -15.27 5.81
N LEU A 264 -24.73 -16.19 5.26
CA LEU A 264 -25.65 -15.92 4.15
C LEU A 264 -26.57 -14.74 4.49
N GLY A 265 -26.33 -13.59 3.86
CA GLY A 265 -27.23 -12.43 3.91
C GLY A 265 -26.62 -11.10 4.36
N GLU A 266 -25.40 -11.07 4.91
CA GLU A 266 -24.73 -9.81 5.26
C GLU A 266 -23.61 -9.50 4.26
N ASN A 267 -23.72 -8.34 3.59
CA ASN A 267 -22.57 -7.72 2.91
C ASN A 267 -21.97 -6.66 3.85
N PRO A 268 -21.07 -7.03 4.78
CA PRO A 268 -20.49 -6.08 5.75
C PRO A 268 -19.77 -4.93 5.05
N VAL A 269 -19.28 -5.14 3.82
CA VAL A 269 -18.59 -4.12 3.01
C VAL A 269 -19.47 -2.89 2.78
N ALA A 270 -20.77 -3.08 2.48
CA ALA A 270 -21.65 -1.95 2.19
C ALA A 270 -21.90 -1.09 3.43
N GLY A 271 -22.21 -1.74 4.56
CA GLY A 271 -22.39 -1.05 5.85
C GLY A 271 -21.11 -0.33 6.28
N ASP A 272 -19.96 -1.02 6.22
CA ASP A 272 -18.65 -0.47 6.58
C ASP A 272 -18.29 0.76 5.73
N ALA A 273 -18.51 0.70 4.41
CA ALA A 273 -18.27 1.84 3.54
C ALA A 273 -19.14 3.03 3.90
N MET A 274 -20.43 2.82 4.15
CA MET A 274 -21.32 3.89 4.56
C MET A 274 -20.87 4.51 5.89
N HIS A 275 -20.54 3.69 6.89
CA HIS A 275 -20.04 4.16 8.17
C HIS A 275 -18.73 4.95 8.03
N GLN A 276 -17.78 4.47 7.24
CA GLN A 276 -16.50 5.15 7.02
C GLN A 276 -16.68 6.47 6.26
N VAL A 277 -17.55 6.52 5.24
CA VAL A 277 -17.84 7.77 4.50
C VAL A 277 -18.49 8.81 5.41
N VAL A 278 -19.46 8.42 6.23
CA VAL A 278 -20.09 9.32 7.21
C VAL A 278 -19.06 9.81 8.22
N ALA A 279 -18.23 8.93 8.78
CA ALA A 279 -17.21 9.31 9.76
C ALA A 279 -16.14 10.26 9.20
N MET A 280 -15.86 10.18 7.89
CA MET A 280 -14.88 11.03 7.21
C MET A 280 -15.43 12.35 6.67
N THR A 281 -16.73 12.61 6.82
CA THR A 281 -17.38 13.79 6.25
C THR A 281 -18.05 14.65 7.33
N SER A 282 -17.86 15.97 7.25
CA SER A 282 -18.71 16.93 7.95
C SER A 282 -20.12 16.96 7.34
N PRO A 283 -21.15 17.45 8.06
CA PRO A 283 -22.52 17.55 7.54
C PRO A 283 -22.62 18.25 6.17
N GLU A 284 -21.78 19.25 5.91
CA GLU A 284 -21.74 19.95 4.62
C GLU A 284 -21.04 19.16 3.51
N GLN A 285 -20.06 18.33 3.85
CA GLN A 285 -19.40 17.42 2.91
C GLN A 285 -20.26 16.20 2.60
N SER A 286 -21.01 15.67 3.58
CA SER A 286 -21.90 14.52 3.38
C SER A 286 -22.97 14.80 2.33
N LYS A 287 -23.39 16.07 2.16
CA LYS A 287 -24.31 16.51 1.09
C LYS A 287 -23.70 16.40 -0.32
N LEU A 288 -22.38 16.33 -0.44
CA LEU A 288 -21.66 16.23 -1.71
C LEU A 288 -21.32 14.78 -2.09
N ILE A 289 -21.73 13.81 -1.26
CA ILE A 289 -21.51 12.39 -1.48
C ILE A 289 -22.54 11.83 -2.46
N ARG A 290 -22.04 11.13 -3.46
CA ARG A 290 -22.79 10.34 -4.44
C ARG A 290 -22.96 8.93 -3.91
N TRP A 291 -24.02 8.72 -3.13
CA TRP A 291 -24.30 7.43 -2.49
C TRP A 291 -24.50 6.30 -3.49
N GLU A 292 -25.04 6.59 -4.68
CA GLU A 292 -25.14 5.64 -5.78
C GLU A 292 -23.77 5.11 -6.23
N GLN A 293 -22.72 5.94 -6.14
CA GLN A 293 -21.36 5.50 -6.45
C GLN A 293 -20.73 4.73 -5.30
N VAL A 294 -21.00 5.12 -4.04
CA VAL A 294 -20.59 4.31 -2.88
C VAL A 294 -21.16 2.89 -3.03
N THR A 295 -22.45 2.77 -3.34
CA THR A 295 -23.13 1.49 -3.61
C THR A 295 -22.48 0.73 -4.76
N ALA A 296 -22.24 1.37 -5.90
CA ALA A 296 -21.60 0.72 -7.04
C ALA A 296 -20.21 0.16 -6.70
N VAL A 297 -19.40 0.87 -5.90
CA VAL A 297 -18.07 0.42 -5.51
C VAL A 297 -18.14 -0.84 -4.63
N VAL A 298 -19.04 -0.87 -3.64
CA VAL A 298 -19.17 -2.01 -2.71
C VAL A 298 -19.92 -3.21 -3.29
N GLU A 299 -20.67 -3.02 -4.39
CA GLU A 299 -21.29 -4.11 -5.14
C GLU A 299 -20.31 -4.74 -6.14
N THR A 300 -19.47 -3.92 -6.78
CA THR A 300 -18.55 -4.40 -7.83
C THR A 300 -17.23 -4.93 -7.28
N LEU A 301 -16.77 -4.46 -6.12
CA LEU A 301 -15.59 -4.97 -5.39
C LEU A 301 -14.32 -5.07 -6.26
N THR A 302 -14.13 -4.14 -7.20
CA THR A 302 -13.02 -4.19 -8.16
C THR A 302 -11.63 -3.97 -7.54
N GLY A 303 -11.55 -3.58 -6.26
CA GLY A 303 -10.31 -3.20 -5.59
C GLY A 303 -9.72 -1.85 -6.04
N ILE A 304 -10.34 -1.15 -6.98
CA ILE A 304 -9.91 0.17 -7.45
C ILE A 304 -10.55 1.27 -6.57
N PRO A 305 -9.79 2.28 -6.13
CA PRO A 305 -10.36 3.47 -5.50
C PRO A 305 -11.17 4.28 -6.52
N TYR A 306 -12.44 4.56 -6.25
CA TYR A 306 -13.26 5.47 -7.05
C TYR A 306 -13.68 6.70 -6.26
N THR A 307 -13.80 7.83 -6.95
CA THR A 307 -14.29 9.07 -6.35
C THR A 307 -15.77 8.92 -6.00
N VAL A 308 -16.18 9.28 -4.79
CA VAL A 308 -17.59 9.28 -4.35
C VAL A 308 -18.10 10.67 -3.97
N SER A 309 -17.27 11.71 -4.07
CA SER A 309 -17.70 13.11 -3.92
C SER A 309 -17.60 13.88 -5.24
N ASP A 310 -18.35 14.97 -5.38
CA ASP A 310 -18.27 15.86 -6.56
C ASP A 310 -16.93 16.60 -6.64
N PRO A 311 -16.05 16.26 -7.61
CA PRO A 311 -14.78 16.96 -7.75
C PRO A 311 -14.97 18.44 -8.11
N THR A 312 -16.06 18.78 -8.82
CA THR A 312 -16.34 20.13 -9.31
C THR A 312 -16.74 21.06 -8.16
N ILE A 313 -17.63 20.61 -7.28
CA ILE A 313 -18.09 21.43 -6.15
C ILE A 313 -17.02 21.53 -5.06
N VAL A 314 -16.21 20.50 -4.83
CA VAL A 314 -15.12 20.61 -3.85
C VAL A 314 -14.04 21.57 -4.33
N GLN A 315 -13.65 21.53 -5.61
CA GLN A 315 -12.70 22.51 -6.15
C GLN A 315 -13.24 23.94 -6.12
N LEU A 316 -14.53 24.16 -6.42
CA LEU A 316 -15.17 25.48 -6.30
C LEU A 316 -15.20 25.98 -4.84
N LYS A 317 -15.51 25.12 -3.87
CA LYS A 317 -15.52 25.47 -2.44
C LYS A 317 -14.11 25.69 -1.88
N LEU A 318 -13.11 24.95 -2.35
CA LEU A 318 -11.71 25.15 -1.99
C LEU A 318 -11.17 26.46 -2.56
N ALA A 319 -11.47 26.78 -3.81
CA ALA A 319 -11.11 28.06 -4.43
C ALA A 319 -11.75 29.25 -3.68
N GLN A 320 -13.03 29.13 -3.30
CA GLN A 320 -13.71 30.14 -2.47
C GLN A 320 -13.08 30.32 -1.08
N ARG A 321 -12.52 29.25 -0.48
CA ARG A 321 -11.81 29.35 0.80
C ARG A 321 -10.47 30.08 0.67
N VAL A 322 -9.76 29.93 -0.45
CA VAL A 322 -8.56 30.71 -0.75
C VAL A 322 -8.91 32.20 -0.86
N ASP A 323 -9.99 32.55 -1.56
CA ASP A 323 -10.43 33.95 -1.68
C ASP A 323 -10.82 34.58 -0.33
N THR A 324 -11.39 33.80 0.60
CA THR A 324 -11.70 34.29 1.96
C THR A 324 -10.51 34.31 2.92
N ALA A 325 -9.42 33.58 2.62
CA ALA A 325 -8.20 33.54 3.42
C ALA A 325 -7.19 34.61 3.01
N VAL A 326 -7.37 35.26 1.85
CA VAL A 326 -6.67 36.49 1.49
C VAL A 326 -7.34 37.64 2.24
N ALA A 327 -6.80 37.99 3.41
CA ALA A 327 -7.11 39.28 4.03
C ALA A 327 -6.83 40.41 3.00
N PRO A 328 -7.66 41.47 2.94
CA PRO A 328 -7.43 42.56 2.01
C PRO A 328 -6.00 43.10 2.18
N LEU A 329 -5.25 43.15 1.09
CA LEU A 329 -4.02 43.93 0.96
C LEU A 329 -4.39 45.43 0.97
N ASP A 330 -5.02 45.90 2.04
CA ASP A 330 -5.33 47.32 2.25
C ASP A 330 -5.30 47.62 3.76
N SER A 331 -4.09 47.83 4.25
CA SER A 331 -3.77 48.66 5.43
C SER A 331 -2.27 48.84 5.66
N ALA A 332 -1.39 48.21 4.87
CA ALA A 332 0.06 48.34 5.03
C ALA A 332 0.70 49.58 4.34
N ASN A 333 -0.10 50.50 3.77
CA ASN A 333 0.43 51.71 3.11
C ASN A 333 0.29 53.01 3.91
N SER A 334 -0.16 52.97 5.17
CA SER A 334 -0.20 54.16 6.03
C SER A 334 0.96 54.25 7.04
N GLN A 335 1.87 53.28 7.10
CA GLN A 335 3.04 53.32 7.99
C GLN A 335 4.40 53.52 7.29
N VAL A 336 4.44 53.62 5.96
CA VAL A 336 5.70 53.88 5.22
C VAL A 336 6.03 55.39 5.14
N ALA A 337 5.13 56.28 5.57
CA ALA A 337 5.36 57.73 5.55
C ALA A 337 5.93 58.33 6.86
N ALA A 338 6.22 57.53 7.89
CA ALA A 338 6.64 58.05 9.20
C ALA A 338 8.06 57.64 9.68
N ALA A 339 8.84 56.91 8.86
CA ALA A 339 10.19 56.47 9.26
C ALA A 339 11.33 56.98 8.35
N GLN A 340 11.06 57.95 7.46
CA GLN A 340 12.10 58.73 6.78
C GLN A 340 12.38 60.04 7.51
N THR A 341 12.65 59.96 8.81
CA THR A 341 13.32 61.03 9.57
C THR A 341 13.87 60.43 10.84
N MET A 342 15.08 59.86 10.79
CA MET A 342 16.12 59.98 11.83
C MET A 342 17.28 59.01 11.58
N ARG A 343 18.45 59.60 11.29
CA ARG A 343 19.81 59.24 11.77
C ARG A 343 20.34 57.86 11.38
N SER A 344 21.37 57.71 10.53
CA SER A 344 22.78 58.14 10.69
C SER A 344 23.37 57.82 12.08
N ALA A 345 24.06 56.69 12.21
CA ALA A 345 25.37 56.55 12.88
C ALA A 345 25.68 55.07 13.22
N ASP A 346 26.89 54.67 12.81
CA ASP A 346 27.89 53.84 13.48
C ASP A 346 27.77 52.32 13.71
N ASP A 347 28.86 51.68 13.26
CA ASP A 347 29.64 50.55 13.79
C ASP A 347 28.95 49.17 13.99
N GLY A 348 29.43 48.04 13.47
CA GLY A 348 30.81 47.61 13.26
C GLY A 348 31.18 46.55 14.31
N ALA A 349 31.04 45.23 14.01
CA ALA A 349 31.85 44.15 14.62
C ALA A 349 31.49 42.74 14.09
N ASN A 350 32.54 42.03 13.69
CA ASN A 350 32.64 40.58 13.48
C ASN A 350 32.46 39.78 14.77
N VAL A 351 31.84 38.59 14.72
CA VAL A 351 32.27 37.42 15.52
C VAL A 351 32.10 36.12 14.73
N SER A 352 33.22 35.43 14.57
CA SER A 352 33.42 34.07 14.07
C SER A 352 33.03 32.98 15.09
N LEU A 353 32.54 31.82 14.64
CA LEU A 353 32.54 30.59 15.44
C LEU A 353 33.24 29.44 14.70
N ARG A 354 34.23 28.88 15.40
CA ARG A 354 35.13 27.79 15.01
C ARG A 354 34.48 26.41 15.17
N TRP A 355 34.95 25.50 14.32
CA TRP A 355 34.81 24.06 14.43
C TRP A 355 35.76 23.45 15.48
N SER A 356 35.34 22.36 16.12
CA SER A 356 36.25 21.41 16.78
C SER A 356 35.76 19.96 16.64
N ARG A 357 36.69 19.10 16.23
CA ARG A 357 36.60 17.64 16.02
C ARG A 357 36.97 16.86 17.29
N GLY A 358 36.65 15.56 17.31
CA GLY A 358 37.40 14.48 18.01
C GLY A 358 36.52 13.38 18.59
N LEU A 359 36.49 12.15 18.02
CA LEU A 359 37.24 10.92 18.43
C LEU A 359 36.61 10.19 19.65
N ALA A 360 36.51 8.86 19.83
CA ALA A 360 36.56 7.61 19.04
C ALA A 360 36.29 6.39 20.01
N LEU A 361 35.99 5.19 19.46
CA LEU A 361 36.23 3.80 19.96
C LEU A 361 35.21 3.01 20.87
N TRP A 362 34.50 2.04 20.24
CA TRP A 362 34.39 0.54 20.42
C TRP A 362 34.57 -0.17 21.80
N PRO A 363 34.10 -1.44 22.04
CA PRO A 363 32.78 -2.11 21.87
C PRO A 363 32.33 -2.92 23.14
N TYR A 364 31.17 -3.59 23.10
CA TYR A 364 30.92 -4.84 23.86
C TYR A 364 29.97 -5.77 23.08
N PHE A 365 30.33 -7.06 23.00
CA PHE A 365 29.61 -8.15 22.34
C PHE A 365 29.76 -9.43 23.18
N LEU A 366 28.75 -10.32 23.08
CA LEU A 366 28.63 -11.72 23.56
C LEU A 366 27.74 -11.95 24.81
N GLU A 367 26.60 -12.64 24.58
CA GLU A 367 26.19 -13.94 25.17
C GLU A 367 24.65 -14.06 25.24
N ASN A 368 24.05 -14.95 24.44
CA ASN A 368 23.26 -16.07 24.97
C ASN A 368 22.65 -16.94 23.86
N THR A 369 23.29 -18.09 23.65
CA THR A 369 22.69 -19.30 23.06
C THR A 369 22.74 -20.39 24.12
N ARG A 370 21.57 -20.77 24.68
CA ARG A 370 21.22 -22.13 25.20
C ARG A 370 19.79 -22.07 25.77
N VAL A 371 18.85 -22.77 25.12
CA VAL A 371 18.24 -24.03 25.62
C VAL A 371 17.53 -23.85 26.97
N GLN A 372 16.20 -23.66 26.93
CA GLN A 372 15.20 -24.61 27.44
C GLN A 372 13.84 -24.33 26.79
#